data_AF-A0A0L0GCM9-F1
#
_entry.id   AF-A0A0L0GCM9-F1
#
_cell.length_a   1.000
_cell.length_b   1.000
_cell.length_c   1.000
_cell.angle_alpha   90.00
_cell.angle_beta   90.00
_cell.angle_gamma   90.00
#
_symmetry.space_group_name_H-M   'P 1'
#
loop_
_entity.id
_entity.type
_entity.pdbx_description
1 polymer ?
#
loop_
_entity_poly.entity_id
_entity_poly.type
_entity_poly.pdbx_seq_one_letter_code
_entity_poly.pdbx_strand_id
1 'polypeptide(L)'
;MKTHKKAKYQSICLRVISTTQWIVRTREASGLTLNDSIVIVDEAHNLIDTLLNVYSVHLDLQEVIRANGQLSRYFLKYKTRLSPSNITYIQQLLFIMKKLIKVFAKSIKPSDNAGTKDPASASHIQPVTDFVFALGIDNINLFKLVNYCQKAMLVRKLNGFVDFSEAASAETADPSQPPTYIRRGSALAPIVEFLIAMQGSDCDGRIMVTKETSIETATKHPSKDKNGKLRSLCNSY
;
A
#
# COMPACT_ATOMS: atom_id res chain seq x y z
N MET A 1 16.03 35.61 0.29
CA MET A 1 15.47 34.77 1.38
C MET A 1 14.98 33.46 0.78
N LYS A 2 15.71 32.35 0.98
CA LYS A 2 15.34 31.04 0.39
C LYS A 2 14.21 30.43 1.22
N THR A 3 13.00 30.40 0.69
CA THR A 3 11.89 29.63 1.26
C THR A 3 12.16 28.15 1.00
N HIS A 4 12.59 27.42 2.03
CA HIS A 4 12.62 25.96 1.99
C HIS A 4 11.18 25.43 1.87
N LYS A 5 10.76 25.09 0.65
CA LYS A 5 9.57 24.26 0.43
C LYS A 5 9.85 22.90 1.10
N LYS A 6 9.16 22.61 2.21
CA LYS A 6 9.14 21.27 2.80
C LYS A 6 8.65 20.29 1.73
N ALA A 7 9.46 19.29 1.40
CA ALA A 7 9.11 18.26 0.43
C ALA A 7 7.82 17.56 0.88
N LYS A 8 6.79 17.62 0.04
CA LYS A 8 5.57 16.84 0.19
C LYS A 8 5.92 15.35 0.09
N TYR A 9 5.28 14.59 0.97
CA TYR A 9 5.36 13.14 1.19
C TYR A 9 5.89 12.34 -0.01
N GLN A 10 7.04 11.70 0.18
CA GLN A 10 7.49 10.61 -0.69
C GLN A 10 6.75 9.36 -0.24
N SER A 11 5.72 8.99 -0.99
CA SER A 11 5.07 7.69 -0.85
C SER A 11 5.97 6.67 -1.53
N ILE A 12 6.13 5.50 -0.92
CA ILE A 12 6.74 4.38 -1.63
C ILE A 12 5.75 3.25 -1.62
N CYS A 13 5.39 2.81 -2.83
CA CYS A 13 4.43 1.75 -3.03
C CYS A 13 5.20 0.47 -3.35
N LEU A 14 4.87 -0.61 -2.66
CA LEU A 14 5.25 -1.96 -3.06
C LEU A 14 4.09 -2.57 -3.82
N ARG A 15 4.31 -2.96 -5.07
CA ARG A 15 3.34 -3.73 -5.87
C ARG A 15 3.83 -5.17 -6.00
N VAL A 16 3.05 -6.14 -5.49
CA VAL A 16 3.28 -7.58 -5.76
C VAL A 16 2.31 -8.01 -6.83
N ILE A 17 2.84 -8.57 -7.93
CA ILE A 17 2.03 -9.18 -8.99
C ILE A 17 2.00 -10.69 -8.75
N SER A 18 0.84 -11.24 -8.42
CA SER A 18 0.65 -12.68 -8.19
C SER A 18 -0.58 -13.19 -8.95
N THR A 19 -0.43 -14.30 -9.67
CA THR A 19 -1.42 -14.80 -10.64
C THR A 19 -2.46 -15.77 -10.04
N THR A 20 -2.33 -16.21 -8.78
CA THR A 20 -2.96 -17.49 -8.39
C THR A 20 -4.02 -17.45 -7.29
N GLN A 21 -4.12 -16.41 -6.44
CA GLN A 21 -4.94 -16.54 -5.22
C GLN A 21 -6.28 -15.78 -5.18
N TRP A 22 -6.40 -14.65 -5.87
CA TRP A 22 -7.53 -13.72 -5.68
C TRP A 22 -8.79 -14.07 -6.50
N ILE A 23 -8.61 -14.61 -7.71
CA ILE A 23 -9.72 -14.87 -8.63
C ILE A 23 -10.57 -16.06 -8.17
N VAL A 24 -9.96 -17.05 -7.52
CA VAL A 24 -10.66 -18.27 -7.10
C VAL A 24 -11.81 -17.94 -6.13
N ARG A 25 -11.56 -17.09 -5.12
CA ARG A 25 -12.57 -16.73 -4.11
C ARG A 25 -13.70 -15.88 -4.68
N THR A 26 -13.39 -14.92 -5.55
CA THR A 26 -14.42 -14.05 -6.17
C THR A 26 -15.28 -14.86 -7.14
N ARG A 27 -14.69 -15.80 -7.88
CA ARG A 27 -15.41 -16.71 -8.77
C ARG A 27 -16.31 -17.68 -8.01
N GLU A 28 -15.85 -18.21 -6.89
CA GLU A 28 -16.66 -19.07 -6.01
C GLU A 28 -17.85 -18.31 -5.41
N ALA A 29 -17.62 -17.08 -4.96
CA ALA A 29 -18.66 -16.23 -4.36
C ALA A 29 -19.73 -15.77 -5.36
N SER A 30 -19.39 -15.64 -6.64
CA SER A 30 -20.37 -15.28 -7.67
C SER A 30 -21.29 -16.45 -8.05
N GLY A 31 -20.92 -17.69 -7.71
CA GLY A 31 -21.70 -18.89 -8.05
C GLY A 31 -21.82 -19.14 -9.56
N LEU A 32 -21.04 -18.44 -10.38
CA LEU A 32 -21.12 -18.52 -11.83
C LEU A 32 -20.29 -19.69 -12.35
N THR A 33 -20.96 -20.68 -12.92
CA THR A 33 -20.34 -21.77 -13.67
C THR A 33 -20.32 -21.42 -15.16
N LEU A 34 -19.13 -21.16 -15.71
CA LEU A 34 -18.94 -20.75 -17.11
C LEU A 34 -18.70 -21.92 -18.07
N ASN A 35 -19.14 -23.13 -17.71
CA ASN A 35 -19.01 -24.30 -18.58
C ASN A 35 -19.94 -24.13 -19.80
N ASP A 36 -19.45 -24.42 -21.00
CA ASP A 36 -20.18 -24.32 -22.27
C ASP A 36 -20.88 -22.96 -22.50
N SER A 37 -20.28 -21.89 -22.00
CA SER A 37 -20.85 -20.53 -22.05
C SER A 37 -20.08 -19.62 -23.01
N ILE A 38 -20.81 -18.77 -23.75
CA ILE A 38 -20.22 -17.67 -24.54
C ILE A 38 -20.13 -16.44 -23.65
N VAL A 39 -18.90 -15.94 -23.44
CA VAL A 39 -18.64 -14.72 -22.66
C VAL A 39 -18.38 -13.57 -23.61
N ILE A 40 -19.23 -12.54 -23.54
CA ILE A 40 -19.06 -11.29 -24.30
C ILE A 40 -18.59 -10.22 -23.33
N VAL A 41 -17.40 -9.67 -23.57
CA VAL A 41 -16.83 -8.59 -22.77
C VAL A 41 -17.01 -7.29 -23.53
N ASP A 42 -17.94 -6.46 -23.08
CA ASP A 42 -18.06 -5.09 -23.55
C ASP A 42 -16.95 -4.23 -22.92
N GLU A 43 -16.48 -3.21 -23.63
CA GLU A 43 -15.41 -2.30 -23.17
C GLU A 43 -14.07 -2.97 -22.78
N ALA A 44 -13.66 -3.98 -23.54
CA ALA A 44 -12.41 -4.71 -23.30
C ALA A 44 -11.11 -3.87 -23.39
N HIS A 45 -11.20 -2.58 -23.73
CA HIS A 45 -10.05 -1.67 -23.77
C HIS A 45 -9.39 -1.47 -22.39
N ASN A 46 -10.16 -1.62 -21.30
CA ASN A 46 -9.65 -1.54 -19.92
C ASN A 46 -9.37 -2.93 -19.30
N LEU A 47 -9.54 -4.02 -20.05
CA LEU A 47 -9.48 -5.38 -19.51
C LEU A 47 -8.09 -5.68 -18.90
N ILE A 48 -7.02 -5.27 -19.58
CA ILE A 48 -5.64 -5.53 -19.14
C ILE A 48 -5.34 -4.76 -17.84
N ASP A 49 -5.69 -3.48 -17.77
CA ASP A 49 -5.47 -2.67 -16.57
C ASP A 49 -6.28 -3.18 -15.39
N THR A 50 -7.52 -3.60 -15.65
CA THR A 50 -8.39 -4.22 -14.64
C THR A 50 -7.77 -5.53 -14.13
N LEU A 51 -7.28 -6.38 -15.04
CA LEU A 51 -6.63 -7.64 -14.71
C LEU A 51 -5.37 -7.41 -13.87
N LEU A 52 -4.52 -6.47 -14.29
CA LEU A 52 -3.30 -6.10 -13.57
C LEU A 52 -3.62 -5.59 -12.17
N ASN A 53 -4.66 -4.77 -12.00
CA ASN A 53 -5.08 -4.27 -10.70
C ASN A 53 -5.62 -5.39 -9.79
N VAL A 54 -6.37 -6.36 -10.34
CA VAL A 54 -6.87 -7.53 -9.58
C VAL A 54 -5.73 -8.43 -9.08
N TYR A 55 -4.66 -8.57 -9.85
CA TYR A 55 -3.49 -9.38 -9.48
C TYR A 55 -2.40 -8.60 -8.72
N SER A 56 -2.60 -7.31 -8.49
CA SER A 56 -1.62 -6.45 -7.86
C SER A 56 -2.05 -6.06 -6.46
N VAL A 57 -1.22 -6.39 -5.47
CA VAL A 57 -1.39 -5.84 -4.11
C VAL A 57 -0.48 -4.63 -3.95
N HIS A 58 -1.05 -3.52 -3.50
CA HIS A 58 -0.31 -2.29 -3.18
C HIS A 58 -0.14 -2.14 -1.68
N LEU A 59 1.04 -1.66 -1.28
CA LEU A 59 1.33 -1.34 0.11
C LEU A 59 2.10 -0.03 0.20
N ASP A 60 1.55 0.95 0.92
CA ASP A 60 2.18 2.24 1.19
C ASP A 60 2.89 2.28 2.56
N LEU A 61 3.96 3.06 2.65
CA LEU A 61 4.69 3.33 3.88
C LEU A 61 3.79 3.82 5.02
N GLN A 62 2.83 4.73 4.76
CA GLN A 62 1.96 5.24 5.83
C GLN A 62 1.05 4.15 6.39
N GLU A 63 0.63 3.19 5.57
CA GLU A 63 -0.13 2.03 6.01
C GLU A 63 0.71 1.12 6.92
N VAL A 64 1.96 0.84 6.52
CA VAL A 64 2.87 0.01 7.33
C VAL A 64 3.21 0.65 8.67
N ILE A 65 3.48 1.96 8.70
CA ILE A 65 3.77 2.68 9.96
C ILE A 65 2.55 2.64 10.88
N ARG A 66 1.35 2.94 10.35
CA ARG A 66 0.10 2.92 11.13
C ARG A 66 -0.19 1.54 11.70
N ALA A 67 -0.11 0.50 10.87
CA ALA A 67 -0.36 -0.87 11.30
C ALA A 67 0.66 -1.34 12.35
N ASN A 68 1.95 -1.00 12.19
CA ASN A 68 2.97 -1.32 13.18
C ASN A 68 2.68 -0.66 14.53
N GLY A 69 2.21 0.60 14.54
CA GLY A 69 1.77 1.29 15.74
C GLY A 69 0.56 0.60 16.40
N GLN A 70 -0.48 0.30 15.62
CA GLN A 70 -1.69 -0.38 16.10
C GLN A 70 -1.36 -1.75 16.69
N LEU A 71 -0.57 -2.56 15.97
CA LEU A 71 -0.17 -3.88 16.43
C LEU A 71 0.70 -3.84 17.68
N SER A 72 1.60 -2.84 17.78
CA SER A 72 2.44 -2.65 18.98
C SER A 72 1.59 -2.34 20.21
N ARG A 73 0.57 -1.47 20.07
CA ARG A 73 -0.37 -1.13 21.15
C ARG A 73 -1.20 -2.34 21.57
N TYR A 74 -1.73 -3.07 20.59
CA TYR A 74 -2.46 -4.32 20.84
C TYR A 74 -1.59 -5.34 21.59
N PHE A 75 -0.34 -5.52 21.13
CA PHE A 75 0.60 -6.42 21.77
C PHE A 75 0.86 -6.02 23.21
N LEU A 76 1.17 -4.74 23.48
CA LEU A 76 1.45 -4.26 24.83
C LEU A 76 0.23 -4.44 25.77
N LYS A 77 -0.97 -4.12 25.30
CA LYS A 77 -2.21 -4.22 26.10
C LYS A 77 -2.57 -5.66 26.46
N TYR A 78 -2.33 -6.61 25.56
CA TYR A 78 -2.79 -8.00 25.74
C TYR A 78 -1.67 -9.02 25.95
N LYS A 79 -0.40 -8.60 26.01
CA LYS A 79 0.77 -9.50 26.14
C LYS A 79 0.60 -10.58 27.20
N THR A 80 0.07 -10.24 28.38
CA THR A 80 -0.10 -11.15 29.52
C THR A 80 -1.25 -12.16 29.34
N ARG A 81 -2.16 -11.92 28.39
CA ARG A 81 -3.33 -12.76 28.12
C ARG A 81 -3.17 -13.63 26.87
N LEU A 82 -2.09 -13.44 26.12
CA LEU A 82 -1.83 -14.17 24.88
C LEU A 82 -1.07 -15.47 25.20
N SER A 83 -1.41 -16.54 24.47
CA SER A 83 -0.61 -17.76 24.52
C SER A 83 0.79 -17.52 23.97
N PRO A 84 1.80 -18.31 24.39
CA PRO A 84 3.17 -18.19 23.88
C PRO A 84 3.25 -18.24 22.35
N SER A 85 2.46 -19.12 21.71
CA SER A 85 2.39 -19.21 20.24
C SER A 85 1.86 -17.92 19.60
N ASN A 86 0.79 -17.33 20.15
CA ASN A 86 0.23 -16.08 19.66
C ASN A 86 1.20 -14.90 19.84
N ILE A 87 1.96 -14.88 20.94
CA ILE A 87 3.02 -13.89 21.18
C ILE A 87 4.07 -13.97 20.07
N THR A 88 4.55 -15.17 19.73
CA THR A 88 5.54 -15.35 18.66
C THR A 88 5.02 -14.87 17.31
N TYR A 89 3.78 -15.19 16.93
CA TYR A 89 3.20 -14.72 15.66
C TYR A 89 3.09 -13.20 15.59
N ILE A 90 2.63 -12.55 16.66
CA ILE A 90 2.54 -11.08 16.71
C ILE A 90 3.93 -10.45 16.64
N GLN A 91 4.93 -11.03 17.31
CA GLN A 91 6.32 -10.55 17.24
C GLN A 91 6.92 -10.70 15.83
N GLN A 92 6.66 -11.81 15.15
CA GLN A 92 7.06 -12.02 13.76
C GLN A 92 6.43 -10.97 12.84
N LEU A 93 5.14 -10.68 13.02
CA LEU A 93 4.44 -9.67 12.23
C LEU A 93 5.01 -8.25 12.46
N LEU A 94 5.28 -7.89 13.71
CA LEU A 94 5.98 -6.65 14.07
C LEU A 94 7.38 -6.57 13.46
N PHE A 95 8.10 -7.69 13.44
CA PHE A 95 9.43 -7.77 12.82
C PHE A 95 9.36 -7.51 11.31
N ILE A 96 8.43 -8.16 10.61
CA ILE A 96 8.23 -7.94 9.17
C ILE A 96 7.89 -6.48 8.88
N MET A 97 6.95 -5.88 9.62
CA MET A 97 6.60 -4.46 9.43
C MET A 97 7.80 -3.53 9.63
N LYS A 98 8.64 -3.76 10.66
CA LYS A 98 9.87 -2.99 10.87
C LYS A 98 10.86 -3.16 9.72
N LYS A 99 10.98 -4.35 9.14
CA LYS A 99 11.84 -4.60 7.97
C LYS A 99 11.33 -3.88 6.73
N LEU A 100 10.02 -3.92 6.47
CA LEU A 100 9.38 -3.16 5.39
C LEU A 100 9.64 -1.65 5.55
N ILE A 101 9.41 -1.08 6.74
CA ILE A 101 9.71 0.34 7.03
C ILE A 101 11.18 0.68 6.73
N LYS A 102 12.13 -0.22 7.06
CA LYS A 102 13.55 -0.02 6.75
C LYS A 102 13.83 -0.03 5.25
N VAL A 103 13.18 -0.91 4.48
CA VAL A 103 13.31 -0.92 3.01
C VAL A 103 12.82 0.39 2.43
N PHE A 104 11.63 0.82 2.84
CA PHE A 104 11.09 2.12 2.45
C PHE A 104 12.04 3.27 2.80
N ALA A 105 12.59 3.30 4.02
CA ALA A 105 13.51 4.35 4.44
C ALA A 105 14.83 4.37 3.64
N LYS A 106 15.36 3.21 3.22
CA LYS A 106 16.56 3.14 2.36
C LYS A 106 16.28 3.72 0.98
N SER A 107 15.11 3.44 0.41
CA SER A 107 14.69 3.94 -0.91
C SER A 107 14.33 5.44 -0.91
N ILE A 108 14.07 6.04 0.26
CA ILE A 108 13.85 7.49 0.41
C ILE A 108 15.15 8.29 0.33
N LYS A 109 16.28 7.75 0.82
CA LYS A 109 17.57 8.45 0.83
C LYS A 109 18.05 8.69 -0.61
N PRO A 110 18.45 9.93 -0.97
CA PRO A 110 19.13 10.16 -2.24
C PRO A 110 20.40 9.29 -2.26
N SER A 111 20.59 8.53 -3.33
CA SER A 111 21.89 7.89 -3.55
C SER A 111 22.88 9.01 -3.91
N ASP A 112 23.85 9.26 -3.05
CA ASP A 112 24.91 10.27 -3.27
C ASP A 112 25.79 9.96 -4.50
N ASN A 113 25.59 8.81 -5.16
CA ASN A 113 26.38 8.31 -6.30
C ASN A 113 25.57 8.09 -7.60
N ALA A 114 24.45 8.79 -7.82
CA ALA A 114 23.74 8.74 -9.09
C ALA A 114 23.95 10.04 -9.88
N GLY A 115 25.08 10.12 -10.57
CA GLY A 115 25.21 11.02 -11.72
C GLY A 115 24.16 10.64 -12.77
N THR A 116 23.33 11.62 -13.13
CA THR A 116 22.66 11.69 -14.44
C THR A 116 21.70 10.55 -14.80
N LYS A 117 20.62 10.33 -14.04
CA LYS A 117 19.38 9.72 -14.58
C LYS A 117 18.14 10.35 -13.93
N ASP A 118 17.11 10.56 -14.74
CA ASP A 118 15.93 11.39 -14.48
C ASP A 118 15.26 11.15 -13.12
N PRO A 119 14.80 12.21 -12.42
CA PRO A 119 14.21 12.13 -11.09
C PRO A 119 12.78 11.56 -11.04
N ALA A 120 12.22 11.11 -12.17
CA ALA A 120 10.81 10.73 -12.30
C ALA A 120 10.53 9.22 -12.17
N SER A 121 11.54 8.35 -12.09
CA SER A 121 11.30 6.90 -12.24
C SER A 121 12.38 6.02 -11.62
N ALA A 122 12.72 6.23 -10.36
CA ALA A 122 13.47 5.23 -9.59
C ALA A 122 12.55 4.08 -9.17
N SER A 123 11.98 3.37 -10.15
CA SER A 123 11.23 2.13 -9.95
C SER A 123 12.20 0.96 -10.05
N HIS A 124 12.20 0.09 -9.05
CA HIS A 124 13.02 -1.12 -9.06
C HIS A 124 12.12 -2.36 -8.98
N ILE A 125 12.26 -3.26 -9.94
CA ILE A 125 11.54 -4.54 -10.00
C ILE A 125 12.52 -5.67 -9.65
N GLN A 126 12.14 -6.54 -8.71
CA GLN A 126 12.91 -7.71 -8.33
C GLN A 126 12.00 -8.92 -8.08
N PRO A 127 12.51 -10.16 -8.16
CA PRO A 127 11.77 -11.35 -7.74
C PRO A 127 11.33 -11.28 -6.27
N VAL A 128 10.18 -11.85 -5.95
CA VAL A 128 9.69 -11.90 -4.55
C VAL A 128 10.67 -12.67 -3.65
N THR A 129 11.30 -13.73 -4.16
CA THR A 129 12.30 -14.53 -3.44
C THR A 129 13.48 -13.69 -2.97
N ASP A 130 14.02 -12.88 -3.87
CA ASP A 130 15.17 -12.02 -3.60
C ASP A 130 14.79 -10.94 -2.59
N PHE A 131 13.57 -10.41 -2.69
CA PHE A 131 13.04 -9.46 -1.72
C PHE A 131 12.89 -10.05 -0.32
N VAL A 132 12.35 -11.27 -0.20
CA VAL A 132 12.20 -12.01 1.06
C VAL A 132 13.57 -12.26 1.70
N PHE A 133 14.56 -12.65 0.88
CA PHE A 133 15.94 -12.83 1.33
C PHE A 133 16.58 -11.50 1.77
N ALA A 134 16.41 -10.42 1.00
CA ALA A 134 16.92 -9.09 1.33
C ALA A 134 16.29 -8.51 2.62
N LEU A 135 15.03 -8.83 2.89
CA LEU A 135 14.37 -8.50 4.16
C LEU A 135 14.90 -9.33 5.34
N GLY A 136 15.42 -10.53 5.08
CA GLY A 136 15.83 -11.52 6.08
C GLY A 136 14.64 -12.08 6.85
N ILE A 137 13.56 -12.40 6.13
CA ILE A 137 12.33 -13.01 6.67
C ILE A 137 12.08 -14.42 6.11
N ASP A 138 13.07 -14.97 5.38
CA ASP A 138 13.12 -16.32 4.82
C ASP A 138 12.84 -17.42 5.84
N ASN A 139 13.33 -17.24 7.08
CA ASN A 139 13.13 -18.18 8.18
C ASN A 139 11.73 -18.12 8.83
N ILE A 140 10.89 -17.16 8.43
CA ILE A 140 9.53 -17.01 8.96
C ILE A 140 8.56 -17.75 8.04
N ASN A 141 7.81 -18.69 8.61
CA ASN A 141 6.77 -19.38 7.86
C ASN A 141 5.55 -18.45 7.63
N LEU A 142 5.51 -17.81 6.45
CA LEU A 142 4.45 -16.88 6.06
C LEU A 142 3.05 -17.55 6.01
N PHE A 143 2.96 -18.83 5.61
CA PHE A 143 1.69 -19.58 5.61
C PHE A 143 1.06 -19.64 6.99
N LYS A 144 1.85 -20.00 8.02
CA LYS A 144 1.37 -20.05 9.41
C LYS A 144 0.98 -18.66 9.92
N LEU A 145 1.74 -17.63 9.53
CA LEU A 145 1.50 -16.26 9.97
C LEU A 145 0.20 -15.69 9.37
N VAL A 146 -0.02 -15.89 8.07
CA VAL A 146 -1.26 -15.50 7.37
C VAL A 146 -2.47 -16.23 7.97
N ASN A 147 -2.34 -17.54 8.18
CA ASN A 147 -3.40 -18.34 8.80
C ASN A 147 -3.73 -17.84 10.22
N TYR A 148 -2.72 -17.48 11.00
CA TYR A 148 -2.91 -16.85 12.31
C TYR A 148 -3.68 -15.54 12.21
N CYS A 149 -3.30 -14.63 11.29
CA CYS A 149 -4.00 -13.35 11.09
C CYS A 149 -5.49 -13.53 10.78
N GLN A 150 -5.82 -14.53 9.95
CA GLN A 150 -7.20 -14.87 9.59
C GLN A 150 -7.96 -15.49 10.78
N LYS A 151 -7.43 -16.56 11.39
CA LYS A 151 -8.08 -17.26 12.52
C LYS A 151 -8.25 -16.38 13.74
N ALA A 152 -7.25 -15.57 14.08
CA ALA A 152 -7.32 -14.66 15.22
C ALA A 152 -8.19 -13.43 14.93
N MET A 153 -8.70 -13.27 13.70
CA MET A 153 -9.41 -12.07 13.24
C MET A 153 -8.62 -10.80 13.57
N LEU A 154 -7.30 -10.83 13.34
CA LEU A 154 -6.38 -9.80 13.82
C LEU A 154 -6.69 -8.43 13.20
N VAL A 155 -7.06 -8.41 11.92
CA VAL A 155 -7.58 -7.22 11.20
C VAL A 155 -8.72 -6.56 11.99
N ARG A 156 -9.73 -7.35 12.39
CA ARG A 156 -10.90 -6.86 13.14
C ARG A 156 -10.53 -6.41 14.55
N LYS A 157 -9.61 -7.12 15.21
CA LYS A 157 -9.13 -6.77 16.56
C LYS A 157 -8.37 -5.45 16.56
N LEU A 158 -7.57 -5.19 15.52
CA LEU A 158 -6.80 -3.95 15.38
C LEU A 158 -7.64 -2.77 14.91
N ASN A 159 -8.78 -3.01 14.27
CA ASN A 159 -9.72 -1.93 13.95
C ASN A 159 -10.21 -1.18 15.19
N GLY A 160 -10.30 -1.86 16.35
CA GLY A 160 -10.59 -1.22 17.64
C GLY A 160 -9.39 -0.53 18.30
N PHE A 161 -8.25 -0.45 17.62
CA PHE A 161 -7.05 0.32 18.01
C PHE A 161 -6.76 1.43 16.99
N VAL A 162 -7.69 1.66 16.06
CA VAL A 162 -7.70 2.80 15.14
C VAL A 162 -8.09 4.04 15.95
N ASP A 163 -7.32 4.40 16.97
CA ASP A 163 -7.73 5.46 17.90
C ASP A 163 -6.64 6.51 18.17
N PHE A 164 -7.13 7.75 18.24
CA PHE A 164 -6.62 9.00 18.83
C PHE A 164 -5.60 9.86 18.11
N SER A 165 -4.77 9.37 17.19
CA SER A 165 -3.81 10.28 16.52
C SER A 165 -4.47 11.22 15.51
N GLU A 166 -5.64 10.86 14.97
CA GLU A 166 -6.40 11.74 14.07
C GLU A 166 -7.32 12.70 14.85
N ALA A 167 -7.82 12.30 16.03
CA ALA A 167 -8.63 13.15 16.90
C ALA A 167 -7.80 14.33 17.46
N ALA A 168 -6.56 14.10 17.87
CA ALA A 168 -5.65 15.17 18.32
C ALA A 168 -5.22 16.11 17.18
N SER A 169 -5.28 15.67 15.92
CA SER A 169 -5.05 16.54 14.75
C SER A 169 -6.32 17.23 14.24
N ALA A 170 -7.51 16.86 14.74
CA ALA A 170 -8.77 17.50 14.40
C ALA A 170 -9.09 18.70 15.32
N GLU A 171 -8.47 18.81 16.49
CA GLU A 171 -8.65 19.94 17.42
C GLU A 171 -8.01 21.26 16.94
N THR A 172 -7.27 21.24 15.82
CA THR A 172 -6.75 22.46 15.15
C THR A 172 -7.43 22.76 13.80
N ALA A 173 -8.51 22.05 13.45
CA ALA A 173 -9.27 22.31 12.23
C ALA A 173 -10.48 23.22 12.49
N ASP A 174 -10.67 24.18 11.58
CA ASP A 174 -11.74 25.18 11.54
C ASP A 174 -13.15 24.55 11.77
N PRO A 175 -13.95 25.06 12.72
CA PRO A 175 -15.28 24.51 13.05
C PRO A 175 -16.32 24.59 11.93
N SER A 176 -15.99 25.22 10.80
CA SER A 176 -16.88 25.37 9.65
C SER A 176 -16.78 24.25 8.59
N GLN A 177 -15.87 23.28 8.74
CA GLN A 177 -15.78 22.12 7.84
C GLN A 177 -16.26 20.83 8.53
N PRO A 178 -17.15 20.03 7.89
CA PRO A 178 -17.56 18.76 8.45
C PRO A 178 -16.33 17.84 8.59
N PRO A 179 -16.19 17.09 9.70
CA PRO A 179 -15.08 16.16 9.85
C PRO A 179 -15.11 15.18 8.68
N THR A 180 -14.08 15.23 7.84
CA THR A 180 -13.89 14.25 6.78
C THR A 180 -13.58 12.93 7.45
N TYR A 181 -14.61 12.15 7.78
CA TYR A 181 -14.48 10.76 8.16
C TYR A 181 -13.96 10.00 6.94
N ILE A 182 -12.66 10.07 6.68
CA ILE A 182 -12.03 9.10 5.83
C ILE A 182 -12.14 7.80 6.63
N ARG A 183 -13.15 6.99 6.32
CA ARG A 183 -13.24 5.60 6.75
C ARG A 183 -12.08 4.86 6.10
N ARG A 184 -10.86 5.10 6.59
CA ARG A 184 -9.67 4.40 6.17
C ARG A 184 -9.88 2.97 6.69
N GLY A 185 -9.93 2.02 5.77
CA GLY A 185 -10.00 0.60 6.10
C GLY A 185 -8.87 0.18 7.05
N SER A 186 -8.91 -1.05 7.53
CA SER A 186 -7.89 -1.56 8.46
C SER A 186 -6.48 -1.34 7.90
N ALA A 187 -5.59 -0.68 8.65
CA ALA A 187 -4.20 -0.50 8.23
C ALA A 187 -3.45 -1.85 8.13
N LEU A 188 -3.92 -2.88 8.85
CA LEU A 188 -3.36 -4.23 8.76
C LEU A 188 -3.83 -4.99 7.52
N ALA A 189 -5.00 -4.66 6.94
CA ALA A 189 -5.54 -5.43 5.82
C ALA A 189 -4.59 -5.42 4.60
N PRO A 190 -4.12 -4.27 4.08
CA PRO A 190 -3.17 -4.24 2.96
C PRO A 190 -1.89 -5.05 3.23
N ILE A 191 -1.45 -5.11 4.48
CA ILE A 191 -0.25 -5.88 4.87
C ILE A 191 -0.54 -7.38 4.83
N VAL A 192 -1.68 -7.81 5.33
CA VAL A 192 -2.07 -9.24 5.27
C VAL A 192 -2.27 -9.66 3.82
N GLU A 193 -2.87 -8.82 2.99
CA GLU A 193 -3.02 -9.04 1.55
C GLU A 193 -1.67 -9.15 0.86
N PHE A 194 -0.72 -8.28 1.22
CA PHE A 194 0.65 -8.31 0.71
C PHE A 194 1.37 -9.60 1.11
N LEU A 195 1.22 -10.06 2.36
CA LEU A 195 1.77 -11.34 2.83
C LEU A 195 1.18 -12.53 2.08
N ILE A 196 -0.13 -12.51 1.78
CA ILE A 196 -0.80 -13.54 0.97
C ILE A 196 -0.22 -13.55 -0.45
N ALA A 197 -0.04 -12.37 -1.07
CA ALA A 197 0.52 -12.26 -2.40
C ALA A 197 1.98 -12.77 -2.49
N MET A 198 2.78 -12.54 -1.44
CA MET A 198 4.14 -13.10 -1.34
C MET A 198 4.16 -14.62 -1.07
N GLN A 199 3.10 -15.18 -0.49
CA GLN A 199 3.00 -16.61 -0.21
C GLN A 199 2.73 -17.41 -1.50
N GLY A 200 1.91 -16.86 -2.39
CA GLY A 200 1.50 -17.47 -3.66
C GLY A 200 2.32 -17.04 -4.87
N SER A 201 3.39 -16.27 -4.67
CA SER A 201 4.35 -15.99 -5.73
C SER A 201 5.26 -17.19 -5.92
N ASP A 202 5.00 -17.98 -6.95
CA ASP A 202 5.99 -18.91 -7.51
C ASP A 202 7.18 -18.11 -8.10
N CYS A 203 8.03 -18.76 -8.89
CA CYS A 203 9.19 -18.15 -9.56
C CYS A 203 8.90 -16.87 -10.36
N ASP A 204 7.64 -16.61 -10.72
CA ASP A 204 7.22 -15.46 -11.53
C ASP A 204 6.77 -14.23 -10.73
N GLY A 205 6.63 -14.32 -9.40
CA GLY A 205 6.17 -13.17 -8.61
C GLY A 205 7.21 -12.05 -8.62
N ARG A 206 6.75 -10.83 -8.92
CA ARG A 206 7.60 -9.64 -8.98
C ARG A 206 7.13 -8.59 -8.00
N ILE A 207 8.11 -7.92 -7.38
CA ILE A 207 7.91 -6.78 -6.49
C ILE A 207 8.47 -5.54 -7.15
N MET A 208 7.60 -4.56 -7.35
CA MET A 208 7.99 -3.23 -7.80
C MET A 208 8.01 -2.28 -6.61
N VAL A 209 9.15 -1.62 -6.40
CA VAL A 209 9.32 -0.55 -5.41
C VAL A 209 9.35 0.78 -6.15
N THR A 210 8.29 1.59 -6.03
CA THR A 210 8.21 2.90 -6.68
C THR A 210 8.32 4.02 -5.68
N LYS A 211 9.10 5.06 -6.01
CA LYS A 211 9.07 6.33 -5.29
C LYS A 211 8.07 7.26 -5.96
N GLU A 212 6.93 7.47 -5.32
CA GLU A 212 5.96 8.47 -5.75
C GLU A 212 6.28 9.80 -5.04
N THR A 213 6.81 10.75 -5.81
CA THR A 213 6.71 12.15 -5.44
C THR A 213 5.28 12.58 -5.70
N SER A 214 4.57 13.02 -4.65
CA SER A 214 3.27 13.64 -4.84
C SER A 214 3.48 14.94 -5.64
N ILE A 215 3.35 14.85 -6.96
CA ILE A 215 3.16 16.00 -7.83
C ILE A 215 1.79 16.52 -7.41
N GLU A 216 1.74 17.66 -6.73
CA GLU A 216 0.56 18.51 -6.82
C GLU A 216 0.38 18.77 -8.31
N THR A 217 -0.54 18.04 -8.95
CA THR A 217 -1.22 18.56 -10.11
C THR A 217 -1.98 19.77 -9.57
N ALA A 218 -1.28 20.91 -9.54
CA ALA A 218 -1.94 22.19 -9.67
C ALA A 218 -2.71 22.07 -10.98
N THR A 219 -3.99 21.70 -10.89
CA THR A 219 -4.98 22.07 -11.88
C THR A 219 -4.78 23.56 -12.09
N LYS A 220 -4.04 23.92 -13.14
CA LYS A 220 -4.03 25.26 -13.69
C LYS A 220 -5.47 25.48 -14.15
N HIS A 221 -6.31 25.96 -13.24
CA HIS A 221 -7.38 26.84 -13.68
C HIS A 221 -6.69 27.96 -14.47
N PRO A 222 -7.06 28.20 -15.73
CA PRO A 222 -6.49 29.30 -16.48
C PRO A 222 -6.81 30.58 -15.69
N SER A 223 -5.77 31.26 -15.22
CA SER A 223 -5.92 32.58 -14.62
C SER A 223 -6.51 33.49 -15.68
N LYS A 224 -7.75 33.96 -15.46
CA LYS A 224 -8.28 35.11 -16.18
C LYS A 224 -7.38 36.31 -15.85
N ASP A 225 -6.94 37.02 -16.87
CA ASP A 225 -6.42 38.37 -16.69
C ASP A 225 -7.55 39.30 -16.20
N LYS A 226 -7.20 40.45 -15.62
CA LYS A 226 -8.17 41.38 -15.01
C LYS A 226 -9.22 41.94 -15.98
N ASN A 227 -9.13 41.61 -17.28
CA ASN A 227 -10.06 42.02 -18.32
C ASN A 227 -10.77 40.85 -19.04
N GLY A 228 -10.67 39.62 -18.53
CA GLY A 228 -11.60 38.53 -18.89
C GLY A 228 -11.58 38.05 -20.35
N LYS A 229 -10.42 38.01 -21.03
CA LYS A 229 -10.34 37.48 -22.41
C LYS A 229 -9.54 36.18 -22.48
N LEU A 230 -10.16 35.10 -22.98
CA LEU A 230 -9.51 33.82 -23.25
C LEU A 230 -8.51 33.98 -24.40
N ARG A 231 -7.23 33.68 -24.17
CA ARG A 231 -6.24 33.54 -25.25
C ARG A 231 -6.40 32.16 -25.89
N SER A 232 -6.80 32.12 -27.15
CA SER A 232 -6.68 30.96 -28.02
C SER A 232 -5.19 30.67 -28.26
N LEU A 233 -4.70 29.50 -27.87
CA LEU A 233 -3.41 29.00 -28.36
C LEU A 233 -3.70 28.02 -29.50
N CYS A 234 -3.81 28.56 -30.71
CA CYS A 234 -3.34 27.87 -31.90
C CYS A 234 -1.81 28.00 -31.95
N ASN A 235 -1.13 26.90 -32.22
CA ASN A 235 0.01 26.72 -33.14
C ASN A 235 0.45 25.25 -32.98
N SER A 236 0.32 24.40 -34.00
CA SER A 236 0.97 24.37 -35.32
C SER A 236 2.42 23.90 -35.26
N TYR A 237 2.64 22.78 -35.97
CA TYR A 237 3.83 21.98 -36.24
C TYR A 237 4.31 21.03 -35.14
#